data_AF-A0A0R3RWC6-F1
#
_entry.id   AF-A0A0R3RWC6-F1
#
_cell.length_a   1.000
_cell.length_b   1.000
_cell.length_c   1.000
_cell.angle_alpha   90.00
_cell.angle_beta   90.00
_cell.angle_gamma   90.00
#
_symmetry.space_group_name_H-M   'P 1'
#
loop_
_entity.id
_entity.type
_entity.pdbx_description
1 polymer ?
#
loop_
_entity_poly.entity_id
_entity_poly.type
_entity_poly.pdbx_seq_one_letter_code
_entity_poly.pdbx_strand_id
1 'polypeptide(L)'
;MPVIKKQASEDNWVEQAIGAPLVSNPVQVPDQYNMYVARHDRDGLVYFGRAWNESGVTHCEFACGEEKLDGSNISDKIRILTYDGNHITKGFFYEWMKFAKWLHRSNDEFRIPLRCGTSSSVIFCPENGLGTLNIEKKTATFVCAEKIILLTESELYDCLILVRNLRDRPPHCCCEQCLKIQALEKETHSSDHLLMVNEWVDYCVGDTFPKTKRLIKALNRPLNTLNGPEDQYVALWYHFGQAIMGRAWSDANGKIAAAFVSRKMPFLSKVIGSLQLLVQIPPSAAGFDYSWQPYNEAAKIGSKEWNPVHIGFASPCVLVIDKEGHEYLGSADLKEEFATTVIKNKVFRLEGHAIYDFKVLCRKDRDDTQAI
;
A
#
# COMPACT_ATOMS: atom_id res chain seq x y z
N MET A 1 -32.60 -7.97 22.67
CA MET A 1 -31.44 -8.01 23.58
C MET A 1 -30.67 -6.71 23.40
N PRO A 2 -30.33 -5.97 24.47
CA PRO A 2 -29.51 -4.77 24.34
C PRO A 2 -28.11 -5.20 23.90
N VAL A 3 -27.65 -4.70 22.76
CA VAL A 3 -26.28 -4.92 22.28
C VAL A 3 -25.37 -4.20 23.26
N ILE A 4 -24.64 -4.96 24.08
CA ILE A 4 -23.56 -4.42 24.91
C ILE A 4 -22.56 -3.80 23.91
N LYS A 5 -22.52 -2.47 23.81
CA LYS A 5 -21.51 -1.76 23.02
C LYS A 5 -20.16 -2.12 23.64
N LYS A 6 -19.43 -3.02 22.97
CA LYS A 6 -18.06 -3.36 23.34
C LYS A 6 -17.24 -2.06 23.26
N GLN A 7 -16.56 -1.71 24.34
CA GLN A 7 -15.71 -0.53 24.36
C GLN A 7 -14.65 -0.64 23.25
N ALA A 8 -14.46 0.43 22.48
CA ALA A 8 -13.47 0.46 21.41
C ALA A 8 -12.06 0.24 21.99
N SER A 9 -11.25 -0.59 21.34
CA SER A 9 -9.86 -0.85 21.75
C SER A 9 -9.00 0.40 21.64
N GLU A 10 -7.84 0.41 22.31
CA GLU A 10 -6.84 1.47 22.11
C GLU A 10 -6.13 1.35 20.76
N ASP A 11 -5.51 2.45 20.33
CA ASP A 11 -4.66 2.52 19.14
C ASP A 11 -3.39 1.70 19.35
N ASN A 12 -3.01 0.87 18.38
CA ASN A 12 -1.87 -0.04 18.52
C ASN A 12 -0.59 0.55 17.88
N TRP A 13 0.40 0.83 18.72
CA TRP A 13 1.70 1.36 18.30
C TRP A 13 2.78 0.31 18.54
N VAL A 14 3.33 -0.25 17.47
CA VAL A 14 4.36 -1.30 17.56
C VAL A 14 5.74 -0.68 17.42
N GLU A 15 6.65 -1.08 18.29
CA GLU A 15 8.05 -0.67 18.23
C GLU A 15 8.71 -1.26 16.96
N GLN A 16 9.35 -0.40 16.19
CA GLN A 16 10.00 -0.72 14.92
C GLN A 16 11.45 -0.28 15.00
N ALA A 17 12.37 -1.24 14.85
CA ALA A 17 13.77 -0.91 14.66
C ALA A 17 13.99 -0.31 13.27
N ILE A 18 14.69 0.82 13.22
CA ILE A 18 15.10 1.47 11.97
C ILE A 18 16.11 0.57 11.27
N GLY A 19 15.98 0.40 9.96
CA GLY A 19 16.80 -0.55 9.21
C GLY A 19 16.39 -2.03 9.39
N ALA A 20 15.31 -2.33 10.12
CA ALA A 20 14.70 -3.65 10.15
C ALA A 20 13.46 -3.71 9.22
N PRO A 21 13.03 -4.91 8.81
CA PRO A 21 11.77 -5.08 8.08
C PRO A 21 10.58 -4.47 8.82
N LEU A 22 9.63 -3.96 8.04
CA LEU A 22 8.43 -3.28 8.50
C LEU A 22 7.53 -4.26 9.25
N VAL A 23 6.98 -3.80 10.37
CA VAL A 23 5.98 -4.54 11.15
C VAL A 23 4.74 -4.88 10.34
N SER A 24 4.01 -5.91 10.79
CA SER A 24 2.78 -6.36 10.14
C SER A 24 1.63 -5.37 10.27
N ASN A 25 0.77 -5.33 9.23
CA ASN A 25 -0.44 -4.51 9.15
C ASN A 25 -0.22 -3.02 9.53
N PRO A 26 0.80 -2.35 8.96
CA PRO A 26 1.04 -0.94 9.19
C PRO A 26 -0.11 -0.10 8.60
N VAL A 27 -0.44 1.02 9.23
CA VAL A 27 -1.45 1.95 8.69
C VAL A 27 -0.80 2.81 7.62
N GLN A 28 -1.24 2.60 6.38
CA GLN A 28 -0.80 3.31 5.20
C GLN A 28 -1.53 4.65 5.02
N VAL A 29 -0.83 5.62 4.44
CA VAL A 29 -1.38 6.92 4.05
C VAL A 29 -2.16 6.77 2.73
N PRO A 30 -3.35 7.38 2.58
CA PRO A 30 -4.19 7.23 1.40
C PRO A 30 -3.45 7.68 0.13
N ASP A 31 -3.64 6.95 -0.96
CA ASP A 31 -3.01 7.17 -2.25
C ASP A 31 -1.47 7.17 -2.25
N GLN A 32 -0.85 6.68 -1.17
CA GLN A 32 0.60 6.53 -1.05
C GLN A 32 0.97 5.06 -0.93
N TYR A 33 1.61 4.48 -1.95
CA TYR A 33 1.97 3.05 -1.95
C TYR A 33 3.09 2.67 -0.96
N ASN A 34 3.86 3.62 -0.46
CA ASN A 34 5.03 3.37 0.39
C ASN A 34 5.20 4.43 1.47
N MET A 35 4.12 4.79 2.15
CA MET A 35 4.15 5.75 3.25
C MET A 35 3.24 5.28 4.38
N TYR A 36 3.80 5.18 5.58
CA TYR A 36 3.15 4.65 6.77
C TYR A 36 3.17 5.66 7.91
N VAL A 37 2.15 5.62 8.77
CA VAL A 37 2.04 6.49 9.93
C VAL A 37 3.03 6.06 11.01
N ALA A 38 3.99 6.94 11.33
CA ALA A 38 5.00 6.70 12.35
C ALA A 38 4.94 7.74 13.46
N ARG A 39 5.47 7.36 14.62
CA ARG A 39 5.56 8.17 15.83
C ARG A 39 6.96 8.08 16.42
N HIS A 40 7.46 9.23 16.86
CA HIS A 40 8.68 9.37 17.66
C HIS A 40 8.38 10.20 18.90
N ASP A 41 8.87 9.76 20.06
CA ASP A 41 8.73 10.47 21.33
C ASP A 41 10.09 11.04 21.73
N ARG A 42 10.15 12.34 22.02
CA ARG A 42 11.36 13.03 22.47
C ARG A 42 10.99 14.11 23.47
N ASP A 43 11.71 14.18 24.58
CA ASP A 43 11.54 15.20 25.63
C ASP A 43 10.10 15.34 26.16
N GLY A 44 9.37 14.21 26.24
CA GLY A 44 7.98 14.17 26.69
C GLY A 44 6.95 14.64 25.64
N LEU A 45 7.41 15.01 24.44
CA LEU A 45 6.57 15.40 23.31
C LEU A 45 6.44 14.26 22.30
N VAL A 46 5.29 14.25 21.61
CA VAL A 46 4.97 13.26 20.58
C VAL A 46 5.02 13.93 19.21
N TYR A 47 5.79 13.34 18.31
CA TYR A 47 5.92 13.77 16.93
C TYR A 47 5.47 12.66 15.99
N PHE A 48 4.58 13.02 15.08
CA PHE A 48 4.18 12.18 13.95
C PHE A 48 4.96 12.55 12.70
N GLY A 49 5.28 11.52 11.94
CA GLY A 49 6.06 11.60 10.73
C GLY A 49 5.86 10.34 9.90
N ARG A 50 6.55 10.26 8.78
CA ARG A 50 6.40 9.14 7.85
C ARG A 50 7.44 8.06 8.12
N ALA A 51 7.04 6.82 7.93
CA ALA A 51 7.96 5.73 7.63
C ALA A 51 7.74 5.23 6.20
N TRP A 52 8.75 4.63 5.60
CA TRP A 52 8.67 3.99 4.29
C TRP A 52 9.60 2.78 4.22
N ASN A 53 9.31 1.89 3.27
CA ASN A 53 10.17 0.75 2.93
C ASN A 53 11.18 1.19 1.87
N GLU A 54 12.45 0.96 2.15
CA GLU A 54 13.52 1.13 1.18
C GLU A 54 14.48 -0.04 1.35
N SER A 55 14.74 -0.77 0.27
CA SER A 55 15.54 -2.00 0.28
C SER A 55 15.04 -3.07 1.25
N GLY A 56 13.74 -3.10 1.54
CA GLY A 56 13.14 -4.08 2.45
C GLY A 56 13.13 -3.68 3.91
N VAL A 57 13.71 -2.53 4.24
CA VAL A 57 13.89 -2.08 5.62
C VAL A 57 13.21 -0.74 5.84
N THR A 58 12.90 -0.47 7.10
CA THR A 58 12.14 0.72 7.48
C THR A 58 13.07 1.92 7.59
N HIS A 59 12.73 2.98 6.87
CA HIS A 59 13.27 4.32 7.02
C HIS A 59 12.18 5.25 7.56
N CYS A 60 12.57 6.41 8.09
CA CYS A 60 11.63 7.35 8.69
C CYS A 60 12.14 8.80 8.68
N GLU A 61 11.20 9.73 8.84
CA GLU A 61 11.45 11.16 8.91
C GLU A 61 10.37 11.88 9.73
N PHE A 62 10.80 12.83 10.57
CA PHE A 62 9.95 13.59 11.50
C PHE A 62 10.36 15.06 11.56
N ALA A 63 9.37 15.94 11.72
CA ALA A 63 9.59 17.33 12.12
C ALA A 63 9.48 17.43 13.64
N CYS A 64 10.61 17.54 14.33
CA CYS A 64 10.69 17.61 15.79
C CYS A 64 11.06 19.02 16.24
N GLY A 65 10.05 19.86 16.46
CA GLY A 65 10.28 21.28 16.74
C GLY A 65 10.86 21.99 15.51
N GLU A 66 12.06 22.53 15.63
CA GLU A 66 12.81 23.16 14.54
C GLU A 66 13.86 22.22 13.89
N GLU A 67 13.92 20.96 14.34
CA GLU A 67 14.87 19.96 13.84
C GLU A 67 14.18 18.89 12.98
N LYS A 68 14.71 18.64 11.78
CA LYS A 68 14.39 17.43 11.02
C LYS A 68 15.13 16.28 11.67
N LEU A 69 14.42 15.21 12.01
CA LEU A 69 15.02 13.95 12.44
C LEU A 69 14.74 12.86 11.41
N ASP A 70 15.75 12.05 11.13
CA ASP A 70 15.63 10.85 10.34
C ASP A 70 16.29 9.66 11.04
N GLY A 71 16.39 8.52 10.35
CA GLY A 71 16.97 7.30 10.88
C GLY A 71 18.42 7.42 11.37
N SER A 72 19.18 8.43 10.95
CA SER A 72 20.55 8.66 11.41
C SER A 72 20.62 9.43 12.74
N ASN A 73 19.55 10.14 13.10
CA ASN A 73 19.50 10.99 14.30
C ASN A 73 18.56 10.46 15.39
N ILE A 74 17.78 9.42 15.08
CA ILE A 74 16.87 8.78 16.03
C ILE A 74 17.57 7.59 16.67
N SER A 75 17.37 7.43 17.99
CA SER A 75 17.84 6.29 18.77
C SER A 75 17.15 4.98 18.34
N ASP A 76 17.69 4.32 17.31
CA ASP A 76 17.41 2.99 16.72
C ASP A 76 15.94 2.58 16.45
N LYS A 77 14.94 3.21 17.06
CA LYS A 77 13.57 2.73 17.12
C LYS A 77 12.57 3.87 17.04
N ILE A 78 11.50 3.60 16.32
CA ILE A 78 10.29 4.42 16.21
C ILE A 78 9.09 3.55 16.58
N ARG A 79 7.89 4.12 16.56
CA ARG A 79 6.65 3.33 16.59
C ARG A 79 5.87 3.48 15.31
N ILE A 80 5.37 2.37 14.78
CA ILE A 80 4.49 2.34 13.61
C ILE A 80 3.06 2.08 14.09
N LEU A 81 2.11 2.87 13.57
CA LEU A 81 0.69 2.61 13.81
C LEU A 81 0.29 1.35 13.06
N THR A 82 -0.36 0.42 13.75
CA THR A 82 -0.80 -0.85 13.15
C THR A 82 -2.28 -1.07 13.38
N TYR A 83 -2.92 -1.83 12.49
CA TYR A 83 -4.34 -2.13 12.58
C TYR A 83 -4.63 -3.60 12.30
N ASP A 84 -4.52 -4.42 13.35
CA ASP A 84 -4.81 -5.85 13.30
C ASP A 84 -6.28 -6.13 13.60
N GLY A 85 -7.09 -6.42 12.59
CA GLY A 85 -8.49 -6.83 12.74
C GLY A 85 -9.44 -5.98 11.90
N ASN A 86 -10.65 -5.75 12.42
CA ASN A 86 -11.65 -4.94 11.74
C ASN A 86 -12.49 -4.12 12.73
N HIS A 87 -13.38 -3.30 12.19
CA HIS A 87 -14.21 -2.39 12.99
C HIS A 87 -15.14 -3.10 13.98
N ILE A 88 -15.46 -4.39 13.75
CA ILE A 88 -16.24 -5.20 14.70
C ILE A 88 -15.37 -5.67 15.86
N THR A 89 -14.17 -6.19 15.58
CA THR A 89 -13.28 -6.71 16.62
C THR A 89 -12.65 -5.59 17.46
N LYS A 90 -12.37 -4.44 16.83
CA LYS A 90 -11.74 -3.28 17.46
C LYS A 90 -12.74 -2.25 17.99
N GLY A 91 -13.96 -2.23 17.46
CA GLY A 91 -14.97 -1.21 17.78
C GLY A 91 -14.75 0.14 17.10
N PHE A 92 -13.81 0.23 16.16
CA PHE A 92 -13.53 1.42 15.34
C PHE A 92 -12.73 1.04 14.10
N PHE A 93 -12.65 1.93 13.11
CA PHE A 93 -11.64 1.89 12.05
C PHE A 93 -11.00 3.25 11.85
N TYR A 94 -9.84 3.30 11.19
CA TYR A 94 -9.20 4.55 10.81
C TYR A 94 -9.83 5.13 9.54
N GLU A 95 -10.30 6.37 9.62
CA GLU A 95 -10.81 7.16 8.51
C GLU A 95 -9.88 8.36 8.30
N TRP A 96 -9.42 8.56 7.07
CA TRP A 96 -8.79 9.81 6.65
C TRP A 96 -9.89 10.74 6.16
N MET A 97 -9.97 11.94 6.74
CA MET A 97 -10.98 12.93 6.35
C MET A 97 -10.37 14.31 6.20
N LYS A 98 -10.92 15.14 5.30
CA LYS A 98 -10.48 16.53 5.15
C LYS A 98 -10.55 17.26 6.48
N PHE A 99 -9.49 17.97 6.82
CA PHE A 99 -9.38 18.76 8.04
C PHE A 99 -10.49 19.80 8.14
N ALA A 100 -10.82 20.48 7.03
CA ALA A 100 -11.96 21.40 6.98
C ALA A 100 -13.27 20.70 7.37
N LYS A 101 -13.53 19.48 6.86
CA LYS A 101 -14.74 18.71 7.19
C LYS A 101 -14.79 18.35 8.68
N TRP A 102 -13.64 18.04 9.28
CA TRP A 102 -13.55 17.74 10.71
C TRP A 102 -13.82 18.99 11.56
N LEU A 103 -13.26 20.15 11.20
CA LEU A 103 -13.50 21.42 11.89
C LEU A 103 -14.99 21.80 11.95
N HIS A 104 -15.71 21.63 10.85
CA HIS A 104 -17.16 21.91 10.78
C HIS A 104 -18.02 20.90 11.55
N ARG A 105 -17.43 19.75 11.94
CA ARG A 105 -18.09 18.66 12.67
C ARG A 105 -17.45 18.44 14.05
N SER A 106 -17.00 19.49 14.70
CA SER A 106 -16.32 19.42 16.00
C SER A 106 -17.13 18.71 17.11
N ASN A 107 -18.45 18.62 16.96
CA ASN A 107 -19.36 17.90 17.88
C ASN A 107 -19.64 16.44 17.47
N ASP A 108 -18.97 15.89 16.44
CA ASP A 108 -19.13 14.48 16.04
C ASP A 108 -18.39 13.57 17.02
N GLU A 109 -19.11 13.08 18.04
CA GLU A 109 -18.58 12.15 19.05
C GLU A 109 -18.12 10.79 18.49
N PHE A 110 -18.47 10.48 17.23
CA PHE A 110 -18.12 9.22 16.59
C PHE A 110 -16.85 9.29 15.74
N ARG A 111 -16.34 10.49 15.44
CA ARG A 111 -15.10 10.72 14.69
C ARG A 111 -14.08 11.41 15.57
N ILE A 112 -13.31 10.60 16.29
CA ILE A 112 -12.36 11.09 17.27
C ILE A 112 -10.98 11.15 16.61
N PRO A 113 -10.30 12.31 16.53
CA PRO A 113 -8.93 12.37 16.03
C PRO A 113 -8.04 11.37 16.75
N LEU A 114 -7.17 10.68 16.00
CA LEU A 114 -6.14 9.87 16.62
C LEU A 114 -5.23 10.81 17.43
N ARG A 115 -5.14 10.60 18.74
CA ARG A 115 -4.36 11.44 19.65
C ARG A 115 -3.31 10.65 20.37
N CYS A 116 -2.15 11.26 20.55
CA CYS A 116 -1.13 10.81 21.49
C CYS A 116 -0.70 12.01 22.33
N GLY A 117 -0.78 11.90 23.66
CA GLY A 117 -0.65 13.04 24.54
C GLY A 117 -1.91 13.92 24.54
N THR A 118 -1.75 15.21 24.85
CA THR A 118 -2.89 16.12 25.07
C THR A 118 -3.44 16.74 23.79
N SER A 119 -2.57 17.14 22.85
CA SER A 119 -2.96 17.93 21.66
C SER A 119 -2.45 17.39 20.31
N SER A 120 -1.55 16.41 20.29
CA SER A 120 -0.92 15.95 19.05
C SER A 120 -1.77 14.92 18.31
N SER A 121 -1.92 15.11 17.00
CA SER A 121 -2.63 14.22 16.08
C SER A 121 -1.88 14.07 14.77
N VAL A 122 -2.24 13.05 14.00
CA VAL A 122 -1.69 12.80 12.67
C VAL A 122 -2.43 13.63 11.62
N ILE A 123 -1.67 14.26 10.72
CA ILE A 123 -2.19 14.95 9.55
C ILE A 123 -1.31 14.66 8.33
N PHE A 124 -1.94 14.53 7.17
CA PHE A 124 -1.28 14.32 5.88
C PHE A 124 -1.72 15.40 4.90
N CYS A 125 -0.77 16.08 4.29
CA CYS A 125 -1.01 17.02 3.21
C CYS A 125 -0.34 16.47 1.94
N PRO A 126 -1.05 16.24 0.83
CA PRO A 126 -0.46 15.68 -0.38
C PRO A 126 0.82 16.41 -0.86
N GLU A 127 0.86 17.74 -0.70
CA GLU A 127 2.00 18.56 -1.12
C GLU A 127 3.17 18.55 -0.11
N ASN A 128 2.90 18.22 1.16
CA ASN A 128 3.87 18.40 2.25
C ASN A 128 4.22 17.11 3.01
N GLY A 129 3.54 16.00 2.70
CA GLY A 129 3.72 14.72 3.38
C GLY A 129 2.96 14.61 4.70
N LEU A 130 3.43 13.71 5.56
CA LEU A 130 2.81 13.40 6.84
C LEU A 130 3.51 14.12 7.99
N GLY A 131 2.74 14.68 8.91
CA GLY A 131 3.25 15.54 9.97
C GLY A 131 2.43 15.51 11.25
N THR A 132 2.78 16.42 12.16
CA THR A 132 2.17 16.55 13.48
C THR A 132 1.19 17.72 13.49
N LEU A 133 -0.09 17.43 13.72
CA LEU A 133 -1.11 18.44 13.98
C LEU A 133 -1.19 18.73 15.47
N ASN A 134 -1.09 20.01 15.85
CA ASN A 134 -1.56 20.48 17.14
C ASN A 134 -3.05 20.84 17.01
N ILE A 135 -3.93 20.03 17.59
CA ILE A 135 -5.38 20.20 17.49
C ILE A 135 -5.86 21.51 18.13
N GLU A 136 -5.27 21.92 19.25
CA GLU A 136 -5.70 23.09 20.01
C GLU A 136 -5.32 24.40 19.30
N LYS A 137 -4.07 24.47 18.82
CA LYS A 137 -3.55 25.62 18.08
C LYS A 137 -3.97 25.61 16.61
N LYS A 138 -4.43 24.46 16.11
CA LYS A 138 -4.76 24.19 14.70
C LYS A 138 -3.62 24.56 13.75
N THR A 139 -2.40 24.23 14.16
CA THR A 139 -1.19 24.36 13.36
C THR A 139 -0.58 22.99 13.17
N ALA A 140 0.15 22.79 12.07
CA ALA A 140 0.85 21.53 11.84
C ALA A 140 2.25 21.72 11.31
N THR A 141 3.15 20.82 11.70
CA THR A 141 4.55 20.80 11.26
C THR A 141 4.81 19.59 10.37
N PHE A 142 5.58 19.81 9.30
CA PHE A 142 5.93 18.80 8.30
C PHE A 142 7.41 18.90 7.95
N VAL A 143 7.97 17.82 7.40
CA VAL A 143 9.22 17.87 6.66
C VAL A 143 8.88 17.83 5.17
N CYS A 144 9.21 18.90 4.45
CA CYS A 144 9.00 19.02 3.01
C CYS A 144 10.29 19.52 2.35
N ALA A 145 10.77 18.79 1.34
CA ALA A 145 12.02 19.09 0.63
C ALA A 145 13.20 19.42 1.59
N GLU A 146 13.44 18.52 2.56
CA GLU A 146 14.51 18.63 3.56
C GLU A 146 14.36 19.79 4.56
N LYS A 147 13.24 20.51 4.56
CA LYS A 147 12.98 21.65 5.46
C LYS A 147 11.76 21.41 6.32
N ILE A 148 11.78 21.97 7.51
CA ILE A 148 10.58 22.04 8.33
C ILE A 148 9.71 23.19 7.85
N ILE A 149 8.44 22.89 7.66
CA ILE A 149 7.41 23.89 7.40
C ILE A 149 6.38 23.84 8.52
N LEU A 150 5.85 25.01 8.87
CA LEU A 150 4.74 25.18 9.80
C LEU A 150 3.56 25.77 9.01
N LEU A 151 2.43 25.09 9.04
CA LEU A 151 1.20 25.54 8.41
C LEU A 151 0.17 25.95 9.46
N THR A 152 -0.60 26.97 9.12
CA THR A 152 -1.70 27.50 9.92
C THR A 152 -3.04 26.91 9.49
N GLU A 153 -4.11 27.12 10.28
CA GLU A 153 -5.43 26.51 10.08
C GLU A 153 -5.95 26.59 8.63
N SER A 154 -5.85 27.76 7.98
CA SER A 154 -6.37 27.96 6.61
C SER A 154 -5.64 27.15 5.55
N GLU A 155 -4.36 26.85 5.78
CA GLU A 155 -3.51 26.08 4.86
C GLU A 155 -3.74 24.57 5.02
N LEU A 156 -4.44 24.14 6.08
CA LEU A 156 -4.67 22.73 6.39
C LEU A 156 -5.98 22.19 5.80
N TYR A 157 -6.84 23.02 5.21
CA TYR A 157 -8.22 22.66 4.86
C TYR A 157 -8.36 21.42 3.97
N ASP A 158 -7.47 21.29 2.98
CA ASP A 158 -7.45 20.14 2.06
C ASP A 158 -6.55 18.99 2.54
N CYS A 159 -5.81 19.19 3.63
CA CYS A 159 -5.08 18.12 4.28
C CYS A 159 -6.05 17.12 4.95
N LEU A 160 -5.58 15.90 5.13
CA LEU A 160 -6.34 14.80 5.72
C LEU A 160 -5.89 14.58 7.16
N ILE A 161 -6.83 14.65 8.10
CA ILE A 161 -6.63 14.24 9.49
C ILE A 161 -7.03 12.77 9.64
N LEU A 162 -6.26 12.02 10.44
CA LEU A 162 -6.59 10.65 10.79
C LEU A 162 -7.53 10.61 12.00
N VAL A 163 -8.71 10.03 11.84
CA VAL A 163 -9.70 9.88 12.90
C VAL A 163 -10.08 8.41 13.11
N ARG A 164 -10.47 8.08 14.34
CA ARG A 164 -11.16 6.85 14.69
C ARG A 164 -12.64 7.05 14.43
N ASN A 165 -13.20 6.27 13.50
CA ASN A 165 -14.64 6.21 13.29
C ASN A 165 -15.24 5.06 14.10
N LEU A 166 -16.06 5.40 15.10
CA LEU A 166 -16.64 4.46 16.08
C LEU A 166 -18.04 3.95 15.72
N ARG A 167 -18.63 4.46 14.64
CA ARG A 167 -20.06 4.23 14.35
C ARG A 167 -20.29 3.67 12.96
N ASP A 168 -19.66 4.27 11.97
CA ASP A 168 -19.89 3.90 10.59
C ASP A 168 -19.10 2.63 10.25
N ARG A 169 -19.22 2.17 9.01
CA ARG A 169 -18.44 1.04 8.48
C ARG A 169 -17.36 1.57 7.54
N PRO A 170 -16.18 0.91 7.47
CA PRO A 170 -15.22 1.21 6.42
C PRO A 170 -15.89 1.05 5.05
N PRO A 171 -15.63 1.95 4.10
CA PRO A 171 -15.99 1.73 2.70
C PRO A 171 -15.49 0.35 2.26
N HIS A 172 -16.34 -0.42 1.58
CA HIS A 172 -15.99 -1.74 1.02
C HIS A 172 -15.58 -2.81 2.04
N CYS A 173 -15.94 -2.65 3.31
CA CYS A 173 -15.67 -3.68 4.31
C CYS A 173 -16.30 -5.02 3.91
N CYS A 174 -15.47 -6.05 3.78
CA CYS A 174 -15.90 -7.41 3.41
C CYS A 174 -16.08 -8.34 4.62
N CYS A 175 -16.30 -7.80 5.83
CA CYS A 175 -16.61 -8.64 6.98
C CYS A 175 -18.03 -9.23 6.86
N GLU A 176 -18.27 -10.36 7.53
CA GLU A 176 -19.55 -11.08 7.42
C GLU A 176 -20.77 -10.17 7.71
N GLN A 177 -20.65 -9.30 8.72
CA GLN A 177 -21.72 -8.37 9.08
C GLN A 177 -21.96 -7.31 8.00
N CYS A 178 -20.90 -6.70 7.45
CA CYS A 178 -21.05 -5.72 6.38
C CYS A 178 -21.56 -6.34 5.08
N LEU A 179 -21.15 -7.56 4.75
CA LEU A 179 -21.67 -8.28 3.58
C LEU A 179 -23.16 -8.57 3.70
N LYS A 180 -23.65 -8.95 4.90
CA LYS A 180 -25.09 -9.13 5.16
C LYS A 180 -25.85 -7.82 4.99
N ILE A 181 -25.34 -6.71 5.51
CA ILE A 181 -25.97 -5.39 5.37
C ILE A 181 -25.98 -4.95 3.90
N GLN A 182 -24.86 -5.10 3.18
CA GLN A 182 -24.78 -4.77 1.76
C GLN A 182 -25.74 -5.61 0.91
N ALA A 183 -25.91 -6.89 1.21
CA ALA A 183 -26.86 -7.75 0.52
C ALA A 183 -28.31 -7.26 0.69
N LEU A 184 -28.64 -6.69 1.86
CA LEU A 184 -29.95 -6.10 2.13
C LEU A 184 -30.12 -4.72 1.45
N GLU A 185 -29.06 -3.92 1.35
CA GLU A 185 -29.07 -2.58 0.73
C GLU A 185 -29.03 -2.61 -0.80
N LYS A 186 -28.60 -3.72 -1.42
CA LYS A 186 -28.51 -3.90 -2.89
C LYS A 186 -29.86 -3.80 -3.62
N GLU A 187 -30.98 -3.78 -2.92
CA GLU A 187 -32.29 -3.52 -3.51
C GLU A 187 -32.56 -2.03 -3.77
N THR A 188 -31.70 -1.09 -3.34
CA THR A 188 -32.07 0.35 -3.36
C THR A 188 -31.16 1.38 -4.04
N HIS A 189 -29.82 1.33 -4.22
CA HIS A 189 -29.11 2.34 -5.06
C HIS A 189 -27.63 2.08 -5.45
N SER A 190 -27.28 2.59 -6.67
CA SER A 190 -26.07 3.24 -7.26
C SER A 190 -24.65 2.66 -7.17
N SER A 191 -23.92 2.74 -8.30
CA SER A 191 -22.52 2.36 -8.58
C SER A 191 -21.45 3.32 -8.03
N ASP A 192 -21.82 4.40 -7.32
CA ASP A 192 -20.93 5.48 -6.83
C ASP A 192 -19.87 5.09 -5.77
N HIS A 193 -19.77 3.81 -5.42
CA HIS A 193 -18.92 3.34 -4.32
C HIS A 193 -18.11 2.10 -4.74
N LEU A 194 -17.41 2.18 -5.87
CA LEU A 194 -16.46 1.14 -6.27
C LEU A 194 -15.02 1.63 -6.07
N LEU A 195 -14.14 0.73 -5.64
CA LEU A 195 -12.72 1.02 -5.46
C LEU A 195 -12.04 1.14 -6.83
N MET A 196 -11.41 2.29 -7.09
CA MET A 196 -10.65 2.58 -8.31
C MET A 196 -9.12 2.49 -8.13
N VAL A 197 -8.68 2.05 -6.95
CA VAL A 197 -7.27 1.89 -6.59
C VAL A 197 -6.88 0.42 -6.47
N ASN A 198 -5.62 0.10 -6.80
CA ASN A 198 -5.09 -1.25 -6.61
C ASN A 198 -4.81 -1.48 -5.11
N GLU A 199 -5.16 -2.66 -4.59
CA GLU A 199 -4.93 -3.01 -3.19
C GLU A 199 -3.61 -3.78 -3.03
N TRP A 200 -2.68 -3.22 -2.27
CA TRP A 200 -1.41 -3.83 -1.92
C TRP A 200 -1.40 -4.17 -0.43
N VAL A 201 -0.84 -5.31 -0.06
CA VAL A 201 -0.74 -5.72 1.35
C VAL A 201 0.72 -6.00 1.70
N ASP A 202 1.17 -5.44 2.81
CA ASP A 202 2.53 -5.56 3.32
C ASP A 202 2.80 -6.94 3.95
N TYR A 203 3.95 -7.52 3.60
CA TYR A 203 4.49 -8.75 4.17
C TYR A 203 6.01 -8.67 4.26
N CYS A 204 6.60 -9.57 5.05
CA CYS A 204 8.02 -9.84 5.01
C CYS A 204 8.30 -11.18 4.32
N VAL A 205 9.41 -11.25 3.58
CA VAL A 205 9.94 -12.55 3.16
C VAL A 205 10.19 -13.42 4.39
N GLY A 206 9.79 -14.70 4.31
CA GLY A 206 9.85 -15.64 5.44
C GLY A 206 8.57 -15.69 6.27
N ASP A 207 7.63 -14.76 6.09
CA ASP A 207 6.29 -14.87 6.67
C ASP A 207 5.55 -16.08 6.11
N THR A 208 4.55 -16.56 6.85
CA THR A 208 3.66 -17.63 6.36
C THR A 208 2.88 -17.13 5.15
N PHE A 209 2.88 -17.90 4.06
CA PHE A 209 2.24 -17.51 2.82
C PHE A 209 0.72 -17.34 3.00
N PRO A 210 0.12 -16.21 2.56
CA PRO A 210 -1.25 -15.84 2.93
C PRO A 210 -2.31 -16.54 2.07
N LYS A 211 -2.55 -17.83 2.34
CA LYS A 211 -3.49 -18.68 1.57
C LYS A 211 -4.94 -18.18 1.55
N THR A 212 -5.35 -17.38 2.53
CA THR A 212 -6.71 -16.84 2.65
C THR A 212 -6.92 -15.54 1.86
N LYS A 213 -5.84 -14.87 1.43
CA LYS A 213 -5.92 -13.65 0.62
C LYS A 213 -5.99 -14.03 -0.86
N ARG A 214 -6.84 -13.33 -1.61
CA ARG A 214 -6.91 -13.47 -3.07
C ARG A 214 -5.78 -12.67 -3.70
N LEU A 215 -4.61 -13.27 -3.86
CA LEU A 215 -3.47 -12.62 -4.51
C LEU A 215 -3.57 -12.72 -6.04
N ILE A 216 -3.07 -11.71 -6.75
CA ILE A 216 -3.01 -11.74 -8.22
C ILE A 216 -1.92 -12.72 -8.68
N LYS A 217 -2.36 -13.88 -9.18
CA LYS A 217 -1.52 -14.93 -9.74
C LYS A 217 -1.16 -14.61 -11.20
N ALA A 218 0.09 -14.83 -11.58
CA ALA A 218 0.57 -14.69 -12.94
C ALA A 218 -0.27 -15.54 -13.90
N LEU A 219 -0.82 -14.91 -14.95
CA LEU A 219 -1.70 -15.55 -15.96
C LEU A 219 -2.91 -16.31 -15.38
N ASN A 220 -3.25 -16.11 -14.11
CA ASN A 220 -4.26 -16.88 -13.38
C ASN A 220 -4.02 -18.40 -13.39
N ARG A 221 -2.78 -18.86 -13.56
CA ARG A 221 -2.39 -20.28 -13.58
C ARG A 221 -0.96 -20.49 -13.09
N PRO A 222 -0.54 -21.73 -12.77
CA PRO A 222 0.87 -22.03 -12.62
C PRO A 222 1.63 -21.69 -13.92
N LEU A 223 2.79 -21.06 -13.78
CA LEU A 223 3.69 -20.78 -14.89
C LEU A 223 4.56 -22.00 -15.18
N ASN A 224 4.88 -22.23 -16.45
CA ASN A 224 5.82 -23.28 -16.83
C ASN A 224 7.25 -22.79 -16.56
N THR A 225 7.80 -23.03 -15.36
CA THR A 225 9.15 -22.57 -15.02
C THR A 225 10.20 -23.65 -15.34
N LEU A 226 11.49 -23.29 -15.32
CA LEU A 226 12.60 -24.26 -15.49
C LEU A 226 12.63 -25.35 -14.41
N ASN A 227 11.96 -25.13 -13.27
CA ASN A 227 11.89 -26.08 -12.17
C ASN A 227 10.53 -26.84 -12.15
N GLY A 228 9.74 -26.70 -13.21
CA GLY A 228 8.37 -27.21 -13.30
C GLY A 228 7.31 -26.15 -13.01
N PRO A 229 6.02 -26.55 -12.99
CA PRO A 229 4.91 -25.63 -12.75
C PRO A 229 5.00 -24.93 -11.38
N GLU A 230 4.91 -23.61 -11.36
CA GLU A 230 4.98 -22.81 -10.12
C GLU A 230 3.93 -21.70 -10.10
N ASP A 231 3.26 -21.54 -8.97
CA ASP A 231 2.37 -20.41 -8.72
C ASP A 231 3.20 -19.17 -8.34
N GLN A 232 3.26 -18.19 -9.24
CA GLN A 232 3.93 -16.91 -9.01
C GLN A 232 2.90 -15.79 -8.88
N TYR A 233 3.14 -14.87 -7.95
CA TYR A 233 2.23 -13.80 -7.58
C TYR A 233 2.90 -12.43 -7.71
N VAL A 234 2.12 -11.42 -8.08
CA VAL A 234 2.60 -10.04 -8.26
C VAL A 234 3.07 -9.46 -6.94
N ALA A 235 4.33 -9.03 -6.93
CA ALA A 235 4.97 -8.42 -5.78
C ALA A 235 5.64 -7.09 -6.15
N LEU A 236 5.73 -6.21 -5.17
CA LEU A 236 6.31 -4.88 -5.26
C LEU A 236 7.35 -4.71 -4.15
N TRP A 237 8.47 -4.11 -4.51
CA TRP A 237 9.57 -3.76 -3.62
C TRP A 237 10.09 -2.37 -3.96
N TYR A 238 10.85 -1.77 -3.05
CA TYR A 238 11.47 -0.47 -3.25
C TYR A 238 12.98 -0.59 -3.08
N HIS A 239 13.74 -0.05 -4.03
CA HIS A 239 15.19 0.02 -3.93
C HIS A 239 15.71 1.28 -4.66
N PHE A 240 16.50 2.08 -3.96
CA PHE A 240 16.96 3.41 -4.35
C PHE A 240 15.83 4.36 -4.77
N GLY A 241 14.74 4.39 -4.00
CA GLY A 241 13.59 5.26 -4.24
C GLY A 241 12.74 4.86 -5.45
N GLN A 242 13.01 3.71 -6.07
CA GLN A 242 12.28 3.21 -7.23
C GLN A 242 11.39 2.03 -6.85
N ALA A 243 10.15 2.06 -7.34
CA ALA A 243 9.25 0.91 -7.31
C ALA A 243 9.75 -0.17 -8.27
N ILE A 244 9.82 -1.41 -7.78
CA ILE A 244 10.33 -2.55 -8.53
C ILE A 244 9.30 -3.66 -8.45
N MET A 245 8.74 -4.01 -9.61
CA MET A 245 7.85 -5.16 -9.73
C MET A 245 8.68 -6.45 -9.78
N GLY A 246 8.11 -7.52 -9.25
CA GLY A 246 8.74 -8.82 -9.26
C GLY A 246 7.74 -9.91 -8.96
N ARG A 247 8.24 -11.01 -8.40
CA ARG A 247 7.42 -12.16 -8.07
C ARG A 247 7.60 -12.58 -6.63
N ALA A 248 6.53 -13.10 -6.05
CA ALA A 248 6.54 -13.89 -4.85
C ALA A 248 5.91 -15.26 -5.09
N TRP A 249 6.29 -16.25 -4.29
CA TRP A 249 5.72 -17.59 -4.31
C TRP A 249 5.77 -18.20 -2.90
N SER A 250 5.04 -19.30 -2.71
CA SER A 250 5.14 -20.12 -1.51
C SER A 250 6.31 -21.08 -1.67
N ASP A 251 7.31 -20.99 -0.80
CA ASP A 251 8.40 -21.96 -0.77
C ASP A 251 7.94 -23.33 -0.24
N ALA A 252 8.86 -24.30 -0.22
CA ALA A 252 8.59 -25.66 0.26
C ALA A 252 8.14 -25.73 1.74
N ASN A 253 8.41 -24.69 2.53
CA ASN A 253 8.00 -24.58 3.93
C ASN A 253 6.72 -23.77 4.11
N GLY A 254 6.05 -23.38 3.02
CA GLY A 254 4.86 -22.54 3.07
C GLY A 254 5.16 -21.09 3.45
N LYS A 255 6.40 -20.63 3.25
CA LYS A 255 6.83 -19.26 3.53
C LYS A 255 6.90 -18.42 2.27
N ILE A 256 6.76 -17.11 2.42
CA ILE A 256 6.91 -16.17 1.32
C ILE A 256 8.38 -16.16 0.89
N ALA A 257 8.64 -16.55 -0.35
CA ALA A 257 9.87 -16.30 -1.07
C ALA A 257 9.59 -15.30 -2.20
N ALA A 258 10.62 -14.54 -2.59
CA ALA A 258 10.47 -13.51 -3.61
C ALA A 258 11.74 -13.31 -4.42
N ALA A 259 11.59 -12.68 -5.58
CA ALA A 259 12.70 -12.31 -6.46
C ALA A 259 12.41 -11.00 -7.21
N PHE A 260 13.42 -10.13 -7.26
CA PHE A 260 13.37 -8.82 -7.91
C PHE A 260 14.66 -8.54 -8.69
N VAL A 261 14.56 -7.69 -9.71
CA VAL A 261 15.72 -7.14 -10.41
C VAL A 261 15.80 -5.65 -10.11
N SER A 262 16.92 -5.19 -9.58
CA SER A 262 17.17 -3.77 -9.34
C SER A 262 18.57 -3.40 -9.82
N ARG A 263 18.69 -2.30 -10.57
CA ARG A 263 19.98 -1.80 -11.11
C ARG A 263 20.86 -2.91 -11.73
N LYS A 264 20.25 -3.81 -12.52
CA LYS A 264 20.91 -4.95 -13.18
C LYS A 264 21.45 -6.03 -12.21
N MET A 265 21.03 -6.00 -10.95
CA MET A 265 21.36 -7.00 -9.94
C MET A 265 20.13 -7.83 -9.56
N PRO A 266 20.29 -9.16 -9.38
CA PRO A 266 19.22 -10.01 -8.89
C PRO A 266 19.16 -10.00 -7.36
N PHE A 267 17.96 -9.90 -6.81
CA PHE A 267 17.69 -10.00 -5.36
C PHE A 267 16.73 -11.16 -5.12
N LEU A 268 17.10 -12.06 -4.21
CA LEU A 268 16.28 -13.24 -3.89
C LEU A 268 16.12 -13.41 -2.39
N SER A 269 14.87 -13.63 -2.00
CA SER A 269 14.44 -14.05 -0.67
C SER A 269 15.11 -13.26 0.47
N LYS A 270 16.09 -13.84 1.16
CA LYS A 270 16.57 -13.35 2.48
C LYS A 270 17.01 -11.88 2.51
N VAL A 271 17.45 -11.32 1.38
CA VAL A 271 17.92 -9.93 1.28
C VAL A 271 16.82 -8.91 0.97
N ILE A 272 15.59 -9.36 0.71
CA ILE A 272 14.48 -8.50 0.26
C ILE A 272 13.76 -7.84 1.44
N GLY A 273 13.72 -8.48 2.61
CA GLY A 273 12.97 -7.96 3.77
C GLY A 273 11.48 -7.79 3.47
N SER A 274 11.00 -6.56 3.67
CA SER A 274 9.60 -6.18 3.47
C SER A 274 9.26 -5.99 2.00
N LEU A 275 8.08 -6.44 1.60
CA LEU A 275 7.53 -6.30 0.26
C LEU A 275 6.01 -6.13 0.32
N GLN A 276 5.41 -5.84 -0.82
CA GLN A 276 3.96 -5.77 -0.97
C GLN A 276 3.48 -6.82 -1.97
N LEU A 277 2.35 -7.47 -1.67
CA LEU A 277 1.68 -8.39 -2.58
C LEU A 277 0.38 -7.77 -3.10
N LEU A 278 0.14 -7.89 -4.40
CA LEU A 278 -1.06 -7.34 -5.03
C LEU A 278 -2.27 -8.23 -4.73
N VAL A 279 -3.34 -7.63 -4.21
CA VAL A 279 -4.59 -8.29 -3.86
C VAL A 279 -5.65 -8.05 -4.94
N GLN A 280 -6.37 -9.10 -5.26
CA GLN A 280 -7.58 -9.04 -6.05
C GLN A 280 -8.75 -8.60 -5.17
N ILE A 281 -9.16 -7.35 -5.34
CA ILE A 281 -10.38 -6.81 -4.73
C ILE A 281 -11.58 -7.64 -5.25
N PRO A 282 -12.52 -8.04 -4.38
CA PRO A 282 -13.71 -8.76 -4.82
C PRO A 282 -14.48 -8.01 -5.91
N PRO A 283 -15.04 -8.70 -6.92
CA PRO A 283 -15.82 -8.05 -7.98
C PRO A 283 -16.98 -7.18 -7.47
N SER A 284 -17.53 -7.45 -6.30
CA SER A 284 -18.59 -6.62 -5.69
C SER A 284 -18.11 -5.27 -5.16
N ALA A 285 -16.79 -5.03 -5.09
CA ALA A 285 -16.19 -3.84 -4.53
C ALA A 285 -15.20 -3.15 -5.49
N ALA A 286 -14.66 -3.86 -6.47
CA ALA A 286 -13.75 -3.31 -7.46
C ALA A 286 -14.50 -2.57 -8.58
N GLY A 287 -14.03 -1.37 -8.93
CA GLY A 287 -14.53 -0.60 -10.08
C GLY A 287 -13.85 -0.95 -11.39
N PHE A 288 -12.95 -1.92 -11.38
CA PHE A 288 -12.18 -2.37 -12.52
C PHE A 288 -11.98 -3.88 -12.47
N ASP A 289 -11.62 -4.45 -13.62
CA ASP A 289 -11.21 -5.85 -13.76
C ASP A 289 -9.74 -5.93 -14.15
N TYR A 290 -9.05 -6.98 -13.71
CA TYR A 290 -7.67 -7.27 -14.11
C TYR A 290 -7.62 -8.26 -15.28
N SER A 291 -6.67 -8.06 -16.18
CA SER A 291 -6.34 -9.02 -17.24
C SER A 291 -4.88 -8.93 -17.65
N TRP A 292 -4.33 -10.04 -18.11
CA TRP A 292 -2.96 -10.13 -18.63
C TRP A 292 -2.99 -9.88 -20.14
N GLN A 293 -2.46 -8.74 -20.58
CA GLN A 293 -2.49 -8.30 -21.97
C GLN A 293 -1.11 -8.42 -22.62
N PRO A 294 -1.02 -8.67 -23.94
CA PRO A 294 0.24 -8.54 -24.67
C PRO A 294 0.91 -7.17 -24.44
N TYR A 295 2.24 -7.14 -24.32
CA TYR A 295 3.01 -5.91 -24.07
C TYR A 295 2.73 -4.87 -25.15
N ASN A 296 2.72 -5.28 -26.43
CA ASN A 296 2.47 -4.37 -27.55
C ASN A 296 1.08 -3.72 -27.55
N GLU A 297 0.09 -4.32 -26.88
CA GLU A 297 -1.22 -3.74 -26.65
C GLU A 297 -1.21 -2.85 -25.40
N ALA A 298 -0.60 -3.34 -24.32
CA ALA A 298 -0.51 -2.64 -23.04
C ALA A 298 0.31 -1.35 -23.11
N ALA A 299 1.37 -1.32 -23.93
CA ALA A 299 2.30 -0.19 -24.08
C ALA A 299 1.81 0.87 -25.07
N LYS A 300 0.67 0.68 -25.77
CA LYS A 300 0.11 1.70 -26.66
C LYS A 300 -0.13 3.01 -25.91
N ILE A 301 0.27 4.10 -26.55
CA ILE A 301 0.05 5.47 -26.07
C ILE A 301 -1.32 5.94 -26.57
N GLY A 302 -2.08 6.62 -25.70
CA GLY A 302 -3.40 7.16 -26.02
C GLY A 302 -4.54 6.35 -25.40
N SER A 303 -5.73 6.49 -25.98
CA SER A 303 -6.93 5.82 -25.48
C SER A 303 -6.81 4.31 -25.68
N LYS A 304 -6.87 3.57 -24.58
CA LYS A 304 -6.90 2.12 -24.56
C LYS A 304 -7.88 1.64 -23.50
N GLU A 305 -8.55 0.55 -23.82
CA GLU A 305 -9.48 -0.12 -22.93
C GLU A 305 -8.76 -0.69 -21.70
N TRP A 306 -7.58 -1.28 -21.91
CA TRP A 306 -6.78 -1.90 -20.87
C TRP A 306 -5.56 -1.06 -20.53
N ASN A 307 -5.52 -0.54 -19.32
CA ASN A 307 -4.43 0.27 -18.82
C ASN A 307 -3.49 -0.58 -17.96
N PRO A 308 -2.15 -0.54 -18.18
CA PRO A 308 -1.21 -1.27 -17.35
C PRO A 308 -1.40 -0.96 -15.86
N VAL A 309 -1.24 -1.96 -15.00
CA VAL A 309 -1.01 -1.74 -13.58
C VAL A 309 0.43 -1.27 -13.43
N HIS A 310 0.65 -0.06 -12.91
CA HIS A 310 1.99 0.50 -12.82
C HIS A 310 2.19 1.36 -11.58
N ILE A 311 3.46 1.47 -11.15
CA ILE A 311 3.93 2.50 -10.22
C ILE A 311 5.16 3.14 -10.87
N GLY A 312 5.08 4.43 -11.14
CA GLY A 312 6.02 5.06 -12.07
C GLY A 312 5.91 4.40 -13.45
N PHE A 313 7.02 3.90 -14.00
CA PHE A 313 7.05 3.18 -15.28
C PHE A 313 7.12 1.65 -15.13
N ALA A 314 7.21 1.14 -13.90
CA ALA A 314 7.32 -0.29 -13.63
C ALA A 314 5.94 -0.96 -13.62
N SER A 315 5.79 -2.04 -14.38
CA SER A 315 4.55 -2.81 -14.50
C SER A 315 4.81 -4.32 -14.37
N PRO A 316 3.93 -5.10 -13.70
CA PRO A 316 4.09 -6.55 -13.62
C PRO A 316 4.03 -7.20 -15.00
N CYS A 317 5.00 -8.05 -15.32
CA CYS A 317 5.12 -8.66 -16.64
C CYS A 317 5.55 -10.12 -16.55
N VAL A 318 4.89 -11.01 -17.28
CA VAL A 318 5.31 -12.41 -17.45
C VAL A 318 6.14 -12.52 -18.73
N LEU A 319 7.40 -12.89 -18.54
CA LEU A 319 8.38 -13.05 -19.60
C LEU A 319 8.44 -14.50 -20.04
N VAL A 320 8.56 -14.73 -21.34
CA VAL A 320 8.98 -16.02 -21.91
C VAL A 320 10.50 -15.99 -22.07
N ILE A 321 11.20 -16.93 -21.44
CA ILE A 321 12.66 -16.83 -21.23
C ILE A 321 13.49 -17.67 -22.22
N ASP A 322 12.85 -18.58 -22.94
CA ASP A 322 13.49 -19.46 -23.92
C ASP A 322 12.49 -19.97 -24.98
N LYS A 323 13.00 -20.75 -25.94
CA LYS A 323 12.20 -21.32 -27.04
C LYS A 323 11.29 -22.47 -26.60
N GLU A 324 11.53 -23.04 -25.42
CA GLU A 324 10.70 -24.09 -24.84
C GLU A 324 9.44 -23.51 -24.18
N GLY A 325 9.34 -22.19 -24.11
CA GLY A 325 8.18 -21.49 -23.59
C GLY A 325 8.19 -21.41 -22.07
N HIS A 326 9.36 -21.44 -21.43
CA HIS A 326 9.42 -21.25 -19.99
C HIS A 326 9.08 -19.81 -19.60
N GLU A 327 8.38 -19.65 -18.49
CA GLU A 327 7.75 -18.40 -18.08
C GLU A 327 8.19 -17.98 -16.69
N TYR A 328 8.44 -16.69 -16.51
CA TYR A 328 8.71 -16.10 -15.20
C TYR A 328 8.07 -14.73 -15.07
N LEU A 329 7.41 -14.49 -13.94
CA LEU A 329 6.94 -13.16 -13.56
C LEU A 329 8.12 -12.27 -13.15
N GLY A 330 8.07 -11.03 -13.59
CA GLY A 330 9.03 -9.97 -13.33
C GLY A 330 8.42 -8.59 -13.58
N SER A 331 9.22 -7.68 -14.12
CA SER A 331 8.84 -6.29 -14.39
C SER A 331 9.05 -5.94 -15.85
N ALA A 332 8.15 -5.15 -16.42
CA ALA A 332 8.39 -4.34 -17.61
C ALA A 332 8.58 -2.87 -17.21
N ASP A 333 9.51 -2.19 -17.87
CA ASP A 333 9.59 -0.73 -17.88
C ASP A 333 8.92 -0.23 -19.15
N LEU A 334 7.78 0.44 -18.98
CA LEU A 334 6.94 0.89 -20.09
C LEU A 334 7.51 2.11 -20.82
N LYS A 335 8.51 2.79 -20.24
CA LYS A 335 9.13 3.98 -20.84
C LYS A 335 10.37 3.60 -21.63
N GLU A 336 11.23 2.77 -21.04
CA GLU A 336 12.51 2.36 -21.64
C GLU A 336 12.40 1.03 -22.42
N GLU A 337 11.19 0.48 -22.53
CA GLU A 337 10.83 -0.67 -23.36
C GLU A 337 11.67 -1.93 -23.14
N PHE A 338 11.83 -2.31 -21.87
CA PHE A 338 12.49 -3.55 -21.49
C PHE A 338 11.69 -4.33 -20.45
N ALA A 339 11.91 -5.65 -20.42
CA ALA A 339 11.39 -6.51 -19.36
C ALA A 339 12.53 -7.27 -18.68
N THR A 340 12.41 -7.47 -17.37
CA THR A 340 13.41 -8.18 -16.57
C THR A 340 12.79 -9.16 -15.58
N THR A 341 13.51 -10.25 -15.32
CA THR A 341 13.21 -11.17 -14.22
C THR A 341 14.50 -11.85 -13.74
N VAL A 342 14.42 -12.56 -12.62
CA VAL A 342 15.53 -13.34 -12.08
C VAL A 342 15.41 -14.80 -12.50
N ILE A 343 16.46 -15.35 -13.13
CA ILE A 343 16.58 -16.77 -13.51
C ILE A 343 17.91 -17.30 -12.96
N LYS A 344 17.89 -18.40 -12.21
CA LYS A 344 19.10 -19.06 -11.67
C LYS A 344 20.10 -18.05 -11.04
N ASN A 345 19.58 -17.12 -10.23
CA ASN A 345 20.35 -16.05 -9.58
C ASN A 345 21.08 -15.09 -10.54
N LYS A 346 20.57 -14.92 -11.77
CA LYS A 346 21.04 -13.94 -12.75
C LYS A 346 19.88 -13.10 -13.24
N VAL A 347 20.20 -11.88 -13.68
CA VAL A 347 19.24 -11.03 -14.37
C VAL A 347 19.05 -11.55 -15.78
N PHE A 348 17.79 -11.81 -16.12
CA PHE A 348 17.34 -11.97 -17.49
C PHE A 348 16.68 -10.68 -17.93
N ARG A 349 17.08 -10.16 -19.09
CA ARG A 349 16.59 -8.91 -19.66
C ARG A 349 16.36 -9.10 -21.15
N LEU A 350 15.21 -8.63 -21.63
CA LEU A 350 14.91 -8.46 -23.04
C LEU A 350 14.33 -7.07 -23.28
N GLU A 351 14.46 -6.56 -24.49
CA GLU A 351 14.04 -5.21 -24.88
C GLU A 351 13.60 -5.16 -26.35
N GLY A 352 12.87 -4.10 -26.71
CA GLY A 352 12.35 -3.89 -28.06
C GLY A 352 11.38 -5.00 -28.51
N HIS A 353 11.46 -5.42 -29.78
CA HIS A 353 10.52 -6.39 -30.35
C HIS A 353 10.45 -7.73 -29.61
N ALA A 354 11.51 -8.11 -28.88
CA ALA A 354 11.58 -9.39 -28.16
C ALA A 354 10.60 -9.48 -26.97
N ILE A 355 10.04 -8.36 -26.50
CA ILE A 355 9.12 -8.34 -25.35
C ILE A 355 7.64 -8.21 -25.76
N TYR A 356 7.33 -8.08 -27.05
CA TYR A 356 5.99 -7.73 -27.52
C TYR A 356 4.90 -8.74 -27.11
N ASP A 357 5.24 -10.03 -27.12
CA ASP A 357 4.32 -11.12 -26.77
C ASP A 357 4.24 -11.38 -25.27
N PHE A 358 5.10 -10.73 -24.47
CA PHE A 358 5.05 -10.85 -23.01
C PHE A 358 3.72 -10.33 -22.48
N LYS A 359 3.32 -10.83 -21.32
CA LYS A 359 2.03 -10.50 -20.75
C LYS A 359 2.18 -9.51 -19.62
N VAL A 360 1.69 -8.30 -19.82
CA VAL A 360 1.64 -7.22 -18.83
C VAL A 360 0.30 -7.29 -18.10
N LEU A 361 0.33 -7.12 -16.78
CA LEU A 361 -0.91 -6.99 -16.01
C LEU A 361 -1.54 -5.63 -16.29
N CYS A 362 -2.77 -5.63 -16.79
CA CYS A 362 -3.58 -4.45 -17.02
C CYS A 362 -4.86 -4.48 -16.18
N ARG A 363 -5.49 -3.33 -16.06
CA ARG A 363 -6.83 -3.15 -15.53
C ARG A 363 -7.71 -2.39 -16.53
N LYS A 364 -9.00 -2.70 -16.54
CA LYS A 364 -10.04 -1.99 -17.30
C LYS A 364 -11.10 -1.50 -16.32
N ASP A 365 -11.41 -0.22 -16.35
CA ASP A 365 -12.52 0.36 -15.56
C ASP A 365 -13.85 -0.18 -16.10
N ARG A 366 -14.78 -0.53 -15.21
CA ARG A 366 -16.09 -1.07 -15.59
C ARG A 366 -16.98 0.02 -16.14
N ASP A 367 -17.81 -0.30 -17.11
CA ASP A 367 -18.62 0.68 -17.86
C ASP A 367 -19.54 1.51 -16.93
N ASP A 368 -20.01 0.94 -15.82
CA ASP A 368 -20.83 1.62 -14.80
C ASP A 368 -20.08 2.69 -13.98
N THR A 369 -18.76 2.81 -14.16
CA THR A 369 -17.90 3.83 -13.53
C THR A 369 -17.53 4.97 -14.48
N GLN A 370 -17.81 4.84 -15.79
CA GLN A 370 -17.51 5.87 -16.80
C GLN A 370 -18.65 6.88 -16.99
N ALA A 371 -19.76 6.71 -16.29
CA ALA A 371 -20.84 7.68 -16.24
C ALA A 371 -20.69 8.57 -15.01
N ILE A 372 -19.90 9.66 -15.12
CA ILE A 372 -20.10 10.99 -14.51
C ILE A 372 -19.15 11.98 -15.22
#